data_AF-A0A9X9Y6Z8-F1
#
_entry.id   AF-A0A9X9Y6Z8-F1
#
_cell.length_a   1.000
_cell.length_b   1.000
_cell.length_c   1.000
_cell.angle_alpha   90.00
_cell.angle_beta   90.00
_cell.angle_gamma   90.00
#
_symmetry.space_group_name_H-M   'P 1'
#
loop_
_entity.id
_entity.type
_entity.pdbx_description
1 polymer ?
#
loop_
_entity_poly.entity_id
_entity_poly.type
_entity_poly.pdbx_seq_one_letter_code
_entity_poly.pdbx_strand_id
1 'polypeptide(L)'
;MTSDSPRPPPRRRFFGGFGRRELQGLFWQVLVVGIVLGVVAFLWSNTVTNLSARRITTGFAFLGREAGMPIADSLLAYNPRDTYLWAFVVGIANTLRVAVIGIVLATILGTLIGISRLSANWLLSRLAAVYVETLRDIPLLLQLLFWYVLMQALPAARAAWRPVEGVFLSNRGLILPAIQLGSPQLWVLGTAVLGLAVFYLIRRWLIAQQMCAASRGRRGPLRLASSSRCRRQCPWRLVCPGRSNGRSCAASTSSAG
;
A
#
# COMPACT_ATOMS: atom_id res chain seq x y z
N MET A 1 -70.87 0.41 37.68
CA MET A 1 -70.05 -0.78 37.36
C MET A 1 -70.16 -1.05 35.87
N THR A 2 -69.19 -0.60 35.10
CA THR A 2 -69.09 -0.87 33.64
C THR A 2 -67.72 -1.49 33.42
N SER A 3 -67.69 -2.80 33.23
CA SER A 3 -66.48 -3.56 32.94
C SER A 3 -66.05 -3.33 31.50
N ASP A 4 -65.13 -2.40 31.28
CA ASP A 4 -64.44 -2.25 30.00
C ASP A 4 -63.44 -3.40 29.87
N SER A 5 -63.71 -4.32 28.94
CA SER A 5 -62.89 -5.50 28.69
C SER A 5 -61.98 -5.23 27.49
N PRO A 6 -60.64 -5.34 27.62
CA PRO A 6 -59.73 -5.04 26.52
C PRO A 6 -59.93 -6.03 25.35
N ARG A 7 -60.13 -5.52 24.14
CA ARG A 7 -60.18 -6.34 22.92
C ARG A 7 -58.77 -6.91 22.61
N PRO A 8 -58.62 -8.21 22.36
CA PRO A 8 -57.32 -8.79 22.04
C PRO A 8 -56.80 -8.30 20.67
N PRO A 9 -55.46 -8.13 20.50
CA PRO A 9 -54.88 -7.68 19.24
C PRO A 9 -55.06 -8.74 18.13
N PRO A 10 -55.18 -8.33 16.85
CA PRO A 10 -55.32 -9.26 15.75
C PRO A 10 -54.05 -10.12 15.61
N ARG A 11 -54.21 -11.45 15.70
CA ARG A 11 -53.14 -12.43 15.49
C ARG A 11 -52.62 -12.33 14.05
N ARG A 12 -51.40 -11.83 13.85
CA ARG A 12 -50.69 -11.95 12.57
C ARG A 12 -50.45 -13.44 12.30
N ARG A 13 -51.12 -14.02 11.29
CA ARG A 13 -50.85 -15.37 10.81
C ARG A 13 -49.42 -15.38 10.24
N PHE A 14 -48.49 -15.99 10.96
CA PHE A 14 -47.08 -16.11 10.59
C PHE A 14 -46.86 -17.07 9.40
N PHE A 15 -47.85 -17.90 9.08
CA PHE A 15 -47.83 -18.80 7.92
C PHE A 15 -48.64 -18.18 6.79
N GLY A 16 -48.07 -17.17 6.15
CA GLY A 16 -48.52 -16.71 4.84
C GLY A 16 -48.15 -17.78 3.80
N GLY A 17 -49.15 -18.36 3.14
CA GLY A 17 -48.92 -19.26 2.01
C GLY A 17 -48.17 -18.51 0.90
N PHE A 18 -47.11 -19.12 0.38
CA PHE A 18 -46.31 -18.57 -0.71
C PHE A 18 -47.22 -18.14 -1.86
N GLY A 19 -47.15 -16.86 -2.24
CA GLY A 19 -47.92 -16.34 -3.36
C GLY A 19 -47.47 -16.99 -4.67
N ARG A 20 -48.39 -17.20 -5.62
CA ARG A 20 -48.09 -17.80 -6.94
C ARG A 20 -46.92 -17.12 -7.66
N ARG A 21 -46.71 -15.81 -7.43
CA ARG A 21 -45.60 -15.02 -7.98
C ARG A 21 -44.26 -15.33 -7.31
N GLU A 22 -44.25 -15.61 -6.00
CA GLU A 22 -43.05 -16.00 -5.25
C GLU A 22 -42.60 -17.41 -5.63
N LEU A 23 -43.55 -18.34 -5.82
CA LEU A 23 -43.26 -19.68 -6.34
C LEU A 23 -42.71 -19.64 -7.78
N GLN A 24 -43.25 -18.77 -8.64
CA GLN A 24 -42.73 -18.56 -10.00
C GLN A 24 -41.32 -17.96 -10.00
N GLY A 25 -41.04 -17.01 -9.10
CA GLY A 25 -39.70 -16.43 -8.92
C GLY A 25 -38.68 -17.47 -8.45
N LEU A 26 -39.04 -18.26 -7.44
CA LEU A 26 -38.20 -19.35 -6.92
C LEU A 26 -37.91 -20.39 -8.02
N PHE A 27 -38.94 -20.76 -8.80
CA PHE A 27 -38.79 -21.70 -9.91
C PHE A 27 -37.78 -21.21 -10.95
N TRP A 28 -37.92 -19.97 -11.44
CA TRP A 28 -36.99 -19.41 -12.44
C TRP A 28 -35.58 -19.22 -11.88
N GLN A 29 -35.44 -18.83 -10.61
CA GLN A 29 -34.13 -18.71 -9.97
C GLN A 29 -33.43 -20.07 -9.88
N VAL A 30 -34.14 -21.12 -9.45
CA VAL A 30 -33.59 -22.49 -9.40
C VAL A 30 -33.26 -23.00 -10.79
N LEU A 31 -34.12 -22.75 -11.78
CA LEU A 31 -33.87 -23.15 -13.17
C LEU A 31 -32.61 -22.49 -13.72
N VAL A 32 -32.47 -21.17 -13.56
CA VAL A 32 -31.29 -20.44 -14.05
C VAL A 32 -30.02 -20.89 -13.35
N VAL A 33 -30.04 -21.06 -12.02
CA VAL A 33 -28.89 -21.58 -11.27
C VAL A 33 -28.54 -23.00 -11.72
N GLY A 34 -29.54 -23.85 -11.93
CA GLY A 34 -29.36 -25.21 -12.44
C GLY A 34 -28.72 -25.23 -13.84
N ILE A 35 -29.19 -24.37 -14.75
CA ILE A 35 -28.60 -24.22 -16.08
C ILE A 35 -27.16 -23.74 -15.99
N VAL A 36 -26.87 -22.72 -15.18
CA VAL A 36 -25.51 -22.19 -15.00
C VAL A 36 -24.57 -23.26 -14.44
N LEU A 37 -24.97 -23.98 -13.39
CA LEU A 37 -24.18 -25.07 -12.82
C LEU A 37 -23.97 -26.21 -13.83
N GLY A 38 -25.00 -26.55 -14.62
CA GLY A 38 -24.90 -27.53 -15.69
C GLY A 38 -23.91 -27.13 -16.78
N VAL A 39 -23.95 -25.87 -17.23
CA VAL A 39 -23.00 -25.33 -18.23
C VAL A 39 -21.58 -25.32 -17.67
N VAL A 40 -21.38 -24.88 -16.42
CA VAL A 40 -20.05 -24.90 -15.78
C VAL A 40 -19.51 -26.32 -15.66
N ALA A 41 -20.34 -27.28 -15.23
CA ALA A 41 -19.94 -28.69 -15.12
C ALA A 41 -19.61 -29.29 -16.50
N PHE A 42 -20.39 -28.95 -17.53
CA PHE A 42 -20.12 -29.36 -18.91
C PHE A 42 -18.80 -28.79 -19.42
N LEU A 43 -18.54 -27.49 -19.22
CA LEU A 43 -17.28 -26.85 -19.63
C LEU A 43 -16.08 -27.42 -18.86
N TRP A 44 -16.22 -27.64 -17.55
CA TRP A 44 -15.17 -28.23 -16.72
C TRP A 44 -14.82 -29.63 -17.18
N SER A 45 -15.82 -30.51 -17.37
CA SER A 45 -15.60 -31.88 -17.83
C SER A 45 -15.00 -31.93 -19.24
N ASN A 46 -15.46 -31.10 -20.18
CA ASN A 46 -14.83 -30.98 -21.49
C ASN A 46 -13.38 -30.53 -21.38
N THR A 47 -13.10 -29.53 -20.54
CA THR A 47 -11.74 -28.99 -20.37
C THR A 47 -10.80 -30.03 -19.78
N VAL A 48 -11.20 -30.72 -18.71
CA VAL A 48 -10.39 -31.77 -18.06
C VAL A 48 -10.12 -32.94 -19.02
N THR A 49 -11.11 -33.38 -19.80
CA THR A 49 -10.95 -34.45 -20.79
C THR A 49 -10.02 -34.04 -21.94
N ASN A 50 -10.09 -32.80 -22.40
CA ASN A 50 -9.21 -32.28 -23.45
C ASN A 50 -7.76 -32.07 -22.95
N LEU A 51 -7.59 -31.65 -21.70
CA LEU A 51 -6.27 -31.45 -21.08
C LEU A 51 -5.57 -32.76 -20.75
N SER A 52 -6.32 -33.76 -20.26
CA SER A 52 -5.79 -35.09 -19.97
C SER A 52 -5.33 -35.80 -21.24
N ALA A 53 -6.07 -35.66 -22.34
CA ALA A 53 -5.67 -36.17 -23.66
C ALA A 53 -4.35 -35.56 -24.17
N ARG A 54 -4.03 -34.33 -23.75
CA ARG A 54 -2.79 -33.62 -24.13
C ARG A 54 -1.65 -33.80 -23.12
N ARG A 55 -1.79 -34.70 -22.13
CA ARG A 55 -0.82 -34.94 -21.05
C ARG A 55 -0.42 -33.67 -20.28
N ILE A 56 -1.29 -32.66 -20.25
CA ILE A 56 -1.07 -31.46 -19.43
C ILE A 56 -1.51 -31.84 -18.02
N THR A 57 -0.57 -31.93 -17.08
CA THR A 57 -0.86 -32.15 -15.66
C THR A 57 -1.58 -30.93 -15.08
N THR A 58 -2.90 -30.91 -15.20
CA THR A 58 -3.75 -29.88 -14.60
C THR A 58 -4.22 -30.33 -13.22
N GLY A 59 -3.90 -29.53 -12.20
CA GLY A 59 -4.28 -29.79 -10.81
C GLY A 59 -3.21 -29.29 -9.84
N PHE A 60 -3.51 -29.34 -8.53
CA PHE A 60 -2.62 -28.88 -7.47
C PHE A 60 -1.55 -29.91 -7.06
N ALA A 61 -1.49 -31.07 -7.73
CA ALA A 61 -0.53 -32.12 -7.44
C ALA A 61 0.94 -31.67 -7.64
N PHE A 62 1.20 -30.61 -8.41
CA PHE A 62 2.54 -30.06 -8.58
C PHE A 62 3.10 -29.43 -7.29
N LEU A 63 2.24 -28.90 -6.42
CA LEU A 63 2.65 -28.20 -5.19
C LEU A 63 3.43 -29.11 -4.23
N GLY A 64 3.10 -30.41 -4.23
CA GLY A 64 3.79 -31.43 -3.43
C GLY A 64 4.98 -32.09 -4.12
N ARG A 65 5.30 -31.73 -5.38
CA ARG A 65 6.47 -32.25 -6.08
C ARG A 65 7.71 -31.48 -5.67
N GLU A 66 8.87 -32.12 -5.80
CA GLU A 66 10.17 -31.47 -5.57
C GLU A 66 10.38 -30.33 -6.57
N ALA A 67 10.83 -29.19 -6.09
CA ALA A 67 11.01 -27.99 -6.90
C ALA A 67 12.17 -28.10 -7.90
N GLY A 68 13.26 -28.78 -7.54
CA GLY A 68 14.39 -29.08 -8.42
C GLY A 68 15.25 -27.87 -8.84
N MET A 69 14.83 -26.64 -8.53
CA MET A 69 15.56 -25.42 -8.84
C MET A 69 16.22 -24.83 -7.57
N PRO A 70 17.54 -24.56 -7.60
CA PRO A 70 18.21 -23.87 -6.50
C PRO A 70 17.85 -22.38 -6.47
N ILE A 71 17.51 -21.88 -5.28
CA ILE A 71 17.26 -20.45 -5.02
C ILE A 71 18.57 -19.84 -4.51
N ALA A 72 19.03 -18.74 -5.14
CA ALA A 72 20.36 -18.18 -4.89
C ALA A 72 20.51 -17.50 -3.51
N ASP A 73 19.48 -16.79 -3.05
CA ASP A 73 19.40 -16.18 -1.72
C ASP A 73 18.03 -16.49 -1.12
N SER A 74 18.00 -17.03 0.09
CA SER A 74 16.78 -17.49 0.76
C SER A 74 16.81 -17.07 2.23
N LEU A 75 15.83 -16.26 2.65
CA LEU A 75 15.67 -15.87 4.06
C LEU A 75 15.34 -17.08 4.94
N LEU A 76 14.54 -18.01 4.42
CA LEU A 76 14.19 -19.28 5.04
C LEU A 76 15.04 -20.38 4.41
N ALA A 77 15.49 -21.35 5.21
CA ALA A 77 16.25 -22.48 4.71
C ALA A 77 15.44 -23.24 3.65
N TYR A 78 16.04 -23.41 2.47
CA TYR A 78 15.44 -24.07 1.32
C TYR A 78 16.45 -25.01 0.66
N ASN A 79 16.00 -26.21 0.35
CA ASN A 79 16.72 -27.20 -0.42
C ASN A 79 15.98 -27.45 -1.75
N PRO A 80 16.66 -27.66 -2.89
CA PRO A 80 16.01 -28.06 -4.14
C PRO A 80 15.13 -29.32 -4.06
N ARG A 81 15.33 -30.17 -3.04
CA ARG A 81 14.49 -31.34 -2.75
C ARG A 81 13.19 -31.00 -2.02
N ASP A 82 13.02 -29.77 -1.56
CA ASP A 82 11.79 -29.33 -0.91
C ASP A 82 10.65 -29.21 -1.92
N THR A 83 9.43 -29.21 -1.40
CA THR A 83 8.22 -29.10 -2.21
C THR A 83 8.10 -27.75 -2.91
N TYR A 84 7.46 -27.71 -4.08
CA TYR A 84 7.12 -26.48 -4.80
C TYR A 84 6.34 -25.48 -3.95
N LEU A 85 5.46 -25.95 -3.06
CA LEU A 85 4.72 -25.10 -2.13
C LEU A 85 5.67 -24.38 -1.18
N TRP A 86 6.66 -25.10 -0.63
CA TRP A 86 7.69 -24.49 0.22
C TRP A 86 8.53 -23.47 -0.56
N ALA A 87 8.98 -23.82 -1.77
CA ALA A 87 9.71 -22.91 -2.65
C ALA A 87 8.95 -21.60 -2.90
N PHE A 88 7.63 -21.69 -3.10
CA PHE A 88 6.75 -20.53 -3.29
C PHE A 88 6.67 -19.65 -2.03
N VAL A 89 6.54 -20.25 -0.84
CA VAL A 89 6.54 -19.51 0.43
C VAL A 89 7.88 -18.81 0.66
N VAL A 90 9.00 -19.48 0.39
CA VAL A 90 10.34 -18.88 0.47
C VAL A 90 10.48 -17.71 -0.52
N GLY A 91 9.97 -17.87 -1.74
CA GLY A 91 9.91 -16.79 -2.73
C GLY A 91 9.12 -15.58 -2.23
N ILE A 92 7.94 -15.79 -1.66
CA ILE A 92 7.12 -14.72 -1.07
C ILE A 92 7.90 -14.02 0.06
N ALA A 93 8.50 -14.79 0.98
CA ALA A 93 9.27 -14.23 2.08
C ALA A 93 10.43 -13.34 1.58
N ASN A 94 11.14 -13.76 0.53
CA ASN A 94 12.20 -12.97 -0.09
C ASN A 94 11.67 -11.69 -0.74
N THR A 95 10.58 -11.77 -1.51
CA THR A 95 9.97 -10.58 -2.12
C THR A 95 9.51 -9.57 -1.08
N LEU A 96 8.94 -10.03 0.04
CA LEU A 96 8.56 -9.18 1.17
C LEU A 96 9.79 -8.53 1.81
N ARG A 97 10.87 -9.29 2.04
CA ARG A 97 12.13 -8.75 2.58
C ARG A 97 12.66 -7.62 1.70
N VAL A 98 12.78 -7.87 0.39
CA VAL A 98 13.29 -6.88 -0.56
C VAL A 98 12.34 -5.69 -0.67
N ALA A 99 11.02 -5.91 -0.67
CA ALA A 99 10.03 -4.84 -0.72
C ALA A 99 10.09 -3.94 0.52
N VAL A 100 10.21 -4.49 1.73
CA VAL A 100 10.31 -3.70 2.97
C VAL A 100 11.57 -2.82 2.95
N ILE A 101 12.73 -3.40 2.63
CA ILE A 101 13.99 -2.65 2.53
C ILE A 101 13.89 -1.57 1.44
N GLY A 102 13.34 -1.93 0.28
CA GLY A 102 13.13 -1.04 -0.85
C GLY A 102 12.21 0.13 -0.52
N ILE A 103 11.09 -0.10 0.18
CA ILE A 103 10.15 0.96 0.60
C ILE A 103 10.82 1.94 1.57
N VAL A 104 11.57 1.43 2.55
CA VAL A 104 12.29 2.28 3.52
C VAL A 104 13.31 3.16 2.79
N LEU A 105 14.17 2.57 1.96
CA LEU A 105 15.18 3.31 1.19
C LEU A 105 14.57 4.28 0.18
N ALA A 106 13.52 3.87 -0.54
CA ALA A 106 12.81 4.72 -1.49
C ALA A 106 12.11 5.89 -0.80
N THR A 107 11.59 5.70 0.42
CA THR A 107 10.98 6.79 1.20
C THR A 107 12.05 7.78 1.65
N ILE A 108 13.19 7.31 2.16
CA ILE A 108 14.29 8.20 2.58
C ILE A 108 14.84 8.97 1.38
N LEU A 109 15.25 8.27 0.32
CA LEU A 109 15.81 8.92 -0.87
C LEU A 109 14.78 9.82 -1.56
N GLY A 110 13.54 9.34 -1.74
CA GLY A 110 12.47 10.08 -2.38
C GLY A 110 12.09 11.35 -1.62
N THR A 111 12.07 11.31 -0.29
CA THR A 111 11.82 12.51 0.53
C THR A 111 13.00 13.48 0.48
N LEU A 112 14.25 13.01 0.55
CA LEU A 112 15.43 13.86 0.41
C LEU A 112 15.44 14.57 -0.95
N ILE A 113 15.28 13.84 -2.04
CA ILE A 113 15.22 14.40 -3.40
C ILE A 113 14.02 15.34 -3.56
N GLY A 114 12.87 14.98 -2.98
CA GLY A 114 11.68 15.82 -2.97
C GLY A 114 11.91 17.16 -2.29
N ILE A 115 12.59 17.17 -1.14
CA ILE A 115 12.97 18.40 -0.41
C ILE A 115 13.99 19.20 -1.22
N SER A 116 15.02 18.54 -1.78
CA SER A 116 16.03 19.19 -2.62
C SER A 116 15.41 19.93 -3.80
N ARG A 117 14.35 19.37 -4.42
CA ARG A 117 13.63 19.99 -5.55
C ARG A 117 12.85 21.26 -5.14
N LEU A 118 12.34 21.32 -3.91
CA LEU A 118 11.64 22.48 -3.35
C LEU A 118 12.57 23.54 -2.75
N SER A 119 13.88 23.27 -2.71
CA SER A 119 14.85 24.20 -2.13
C SER A 119 14.98 25.47 -2.97
N ALA A 120 15.20 26.61 -2.30
CA ALA A 120 15.44 27.90 -2.96
C ALA A 120 16.79 27.95 -3.70
N ASN A 121 17.69 26.98 -3.46
CA ASN A 121 18.96 26.88 -4.15
C ASN A 121 18.75 26.31 -5.57
N TRP A 122 18.90 27.18 -6.56
CA TRP A 122 18.68 26.84 -7.97
C TRP A 122 19.51 25.62 -8.42
N LEU A 123 20.78 25.53 -8.02
CA LEU A 123 21.66 24.43 -8.44
C LEU A 123 21.15 23.09 -7.89
N LEU A 124 20.79 23.06 -6.61
CA LEU A 124 20.30 21.85 -5.96
C LEU A 124 18.95 21.40 -6.53
N SER A 125 18.03 22.34 -6.76
CA SER A 125 16.73 22.06 -7.36
C SER A 125 16.87 21.54 -8.80
N ARG A 126 17.79 22.12 -9.59
CA ARG A 126 18.05 21.69 -10.97
C ARG A 126 18.70 20.30 -11.03
N LEU A 127 19.69 20.03 -10.18
CA LEU A 127 20.32 18.70 -10.09
C LEU A 127 19.31 17.62 -9.69
N ALA A 128 18.44 17.91 -8.71
CA ALA A 128 17.38 16.99 -8.32
C ALA A 128 16.38 16.74 -9.47
N ALA A 129 16.02 17.77 -10.25
CA ALA A 129 15.16 17.63 -11.41
C ALA A 129 15.79 16.74 -12.49
N VAL A 130 17.04 17.01 -12.88
CA VAL A 130 17.78 16.22 -13.88
C VAL A 130 17.90 14.77 -13.45
N TYR A 131 18.22 14.51 -12.17
CA TYR A 131 18.29 13.15 -11.65
C TYR A 131 16.95 12.40 -11.79
N VAL A 132 15.83 13.03 -11.37
CA VAL A 132 14.51 12.40 -11.40
C VAL A 132 14.00 12.19 -12.82
N GLU A 133 14.16 13.17 -13.70
CA GLU A 133 13.78 13.08 -15.11
C GLU A 133 14.54 11.94 -15.79
N THR A 134 15.87 11.95 -15.68
CA THR A 134 16.73 10.91 -16.27
C THR A 134 16.36 9.50 -15.81
N LEU A 135 16.17 9.28 -14.50
CA LEU A 135 15.86 7.93 -13.99
C LEU A 135 14.47 7.42 -14.37
N ARG A 136 13.52 8.31 -14.66
CA ARG A 136 12.16 7.95 -15.09
C ARG A 136 12.08 7.66 -16.59
N ASP A 137 12.94 8.30 -17.37
CA ASP A 137 12.97 8.16 -18.82
C ASP A 137 13.81 6.96 -19.29
N ILE A 138 14.78 6.49 -18.48
CA ILE A 138 15.58 5.30 -18.81
C ILE A 138 14.69 4.04 -18.76
N PRO A 139 14.66 3.21 -19.83
CA PRO A 139 13.94 1.94 -19.83
C PRO A 139 14.40 1.03 -18.69
N LEU A 140 13.45 0.44 -17.95
CA LEU A 140 13.73 -0.45 -16.82
C LEU A 140 14.64 -1.62 -17.21
N LEU A 141 14.49 -2.12 -18.45
CA LEU A 141 15.32 -3.20 -18.97
C LEU A 141 16.80 -2.81 -19.05
N LEU A 142 17.11 -1.58 -19.47
CA LEU A 142 18.48 -1.08 -19.53
C LEU A 142 19.07 -0.95 -18.12
N GLN A 143 18.28 -0.49 -17.15
CA GLN A 143 18.71 -0.44 -15.74
C GLN A 143 19.04 -1.83 -15.22
N LEU A 144 18.16 -2.81 -15.42
CA LEU A 144 18.37 -4.19 -14.99
C LEU A 144 19.63 -4.79 -15.63
N LEU A 145 19.84 -4.57 -16.94
CA LEU A 145 21.01 -5.05 -17.64
C LEU A 145 22.30 -4.38 -17.12
N PHE A 146 22.28 -3.06 -16.93
CA PHE A 146 23.41 -2.32 -16.38
C PHE A 146 23.84 -2.87 -15.01
N TRP A 147 22.89 -3.05 -14.09
CA TRP A 147 23.18 -3.61 -12.76
C TRP A 147 23.65 -5.06 -12.84
N TYR A 148 23.10 -5.87 -13.75
CA TYR A 148 23.51 -7.25 -13.95
C TYR A 148 24.97 -7.36 -14.46
N VAL A 149 25.35 -6.56 -15.44
CA VAL A 149 26.73 -6.53 -15.97
C VAL A 149 27.68 -5.98 -14.91
N LEU A 150 27.29 -4.93 -14.19
CA LEU A 150 28.09 -4.37 -13.10
C LEU A 150 28.36 -5.43 -12.02
N MET A 151 27.36 -6.22 -11.62
CA MET A 151 27.52 -7.31 -10.65
C MET A 151 28.39 -8.45 -11.17
N GLN A 152 28.40 -8.72 -12.48
CA GLN A 152 29.31 -9.70 -13.08
C GLN A 152 30.76 -9.24 -13.14
N ALA A 153 31.00 -7.92 -13.20
CA ALA A 153 32.35 -7.36 -13.14
C ALA A 153 33.00 -7.52 -11.76
N LEU A 154 32.21 -7.75 -10.71
CA LEU A 154 32.73 -8.04 -9.37
C LEU A 154 33.34 -9.46 -9.32
N PRO A 155 34.38 -9.68 -8.49
CA PRO A 155 35.00 -10.98 -8.35
C PRO A 155 34.01 -12.05 -7.86
N ALA A 156 34.22 -13.28 -8.32
CA ALA A 156 33.44 -14.43 -7.86
C ALA A 156 33.56 -14.59 -6.34
N ALA A 157 32.50 -15.09 -5.68
CA ALA A 157 32.45 -15.25 -4.23
C ALA A 157 33.66 -15.96 -3.58
N ARG A 158 34.41 -16.80 -4.32
CA ARG A 158 35.63 -17.45 -3.82
C ARG A 158 36.85 -16.52 -3.76
N ALA A 159 36.90 -15.53 -4.65
CA ALA A 159 37.93 -14.51 -4.74
C ALA A 159 37.40 -13.13 -4.28
N ALA A 160 36.40 -13.12 -3.39
CA ALA A 160 35.73 -11.91 -2.95
C ALA A 160 36.72 -10.88 -2.40
N TRP A 161 36.51 -9.61 -2.75
CA TRP A 161 37.30 -8.51 -2.19
C TRP A 161 36.97 -8.34 -0.71
N ARG A 162 38.04 -8.19 0.09
CA ARG A 162 37.98 -8.04 1.55
C ARG A 162 38.49 -6.66 1.95
N PRO A 163 37.69 -5.59 1.79
CA PRO A 163 38.12 -4.24 2.15
C PRO A 163 38.30 -4.04 3.66
N VAL A 164 37.53 -4.79 4.48
CA VAL A 164 37.55 -4.75 5.94
C VAL A 164 37.31 -6.16 6.48
N GLU A 165 37.88 -6.50 7.63
CA GLU A 165 37.61 -7.78 8.30
C GLU A 165 36.10 -7.97 8.53
N GLY A 166 35.57 -9.10 8.06
CA GLY A 166 34.15 -9.43 8.16
C GLY A 166 33.25 -8.87 7.05
N VAL A 167 33.74 -7.97 6.18
CA VAL A 167 32.99 -7.46 5.03
C VAL A 167 33.52 -8.06 3.74
N PHE A 168 32.67 -8.77 3.00
CA PHE A 168 33.03 -9.40 1.73
C PHE A 168 32.18 -8.84 0.60
N LEU A 169 32.84 -8.39 -0.47
CA LEU A 169 32.17 -7.90 -1.67
C LEU A 169 32.42 -8.89 -2.83
N SER A 170 31.35 -9.41 -3.41
CA SER A 170 31.40 -10.38 -4.50
C SER A 170 30.29 -10.16 -5.51
N ASN A 171 30.31 -10.91 -6.61
CA ASN A 171 29.21 -10.98 -7.57
C ASN A 171 27.88 -11.52 -7.01
N ARG A 172 27.86 -12.03 -5.77
CA ARG A 172 26.62 -12.37 -5.02
C ARG A 172 26.10 -11.22 -4.16
N GLY A 173 26.79 -10.07 -4.15
CA GLY A 173 26.47 -8.91 -3.34
C GLY A 173 27.46 -8.67 -2.21
N LEU A 174 27.07 -7.76 -1.32
CA LEU A 174 27.81 -7.36 -0.12
C LEU A 174 27.38 -8.22 1.07
N ILE A 175 28.27 -9.08 1.55
CA ILE A 175 28.07 -9.86 2.77
C ILE A 175 28.63 -9.03 3.92
N LEU A 176 27.72 -8.53 4.74
CA LEU A 176 28.04 -7.83 5.98
C LEU A 176 28.15 -8.84 7.13
N PRO A 177 28.98 -8.57 8.15
CA PRO A 177 29.00 -9.39 9.34
C PRO A 177 27.60 -9.33 9.98
N ALA A 178 26.98 -10.50 10.15
CA ALA A 178 25.64 -10.58 10.69
C ALA A 178 25.64 -10.06 12.12
N ILE A 179 24.88 -8.98 12.37
CA ILE A 179 24.54 -8.57 13.73
C ILE A 179 23.56 -9.63 14.24
N GLN A 180 24.03 -10.50 15.14
CA GLN A 180 23.19 -11.52 15.74
C GLN A 180 22.09 -10.82 16.55
N LEU A 181 20.85 -10.90 16.04
CA LEU A 181 19.67 -10.34 16.68
C LEU A 181 19.26 -11.25 17.84
N GLY A 182 19.94 -11.11 18.97
CA GLY A 182 19.49 -11.66 20.24
C GLY A 182 18.26 -10.91 20.77
N SER A 183 17.73 -11.38 21.89
CA SER A 183 16.66 -10.67 22.61
C SER A 183 16.96 -9.18 22.88
N PRO A 184 18.21 -8.72 23.14
CA PRO A 184 18.50 -7.31 23.41
C PRO A 184 18.37 -6.42 22.16
N GLN A 185 18.82 -6.89 20.99
CA GLN A 185 18.77 -6.11 19.75
C GLN A 185 17.34 -5.89 19.24
N LEU A 186 16.40 -6.80 19.55
CA LEU A 186 14.97 -6.61 19.23
C LEU A 186 14.36 -5.43 20.01
N TRP A 187 14.77 -5.23 21.26
CA TRP A 187 14.35 -4.06 22.05
C TRP A 187 14.91 -2.75 21.49
N VAL A 188 16.15 -2.77 20.97
CA VAL A 188 16.77 -1.59 20.33
C VAL A 188 16.05 -1.21 19.03
N LEU A 189 15.69 -2.19 18.20
CA LEU A 189 14.88 -1.95 17.01
C LEU A 189 13.48 -1.45 17.38
N GLY A 190 12.85 -2.05 18.40
CA GLY A 190 11.55 -1.65 18.90
C GLY A 190 11.53 -0.19 19.37
N THR A 191 12.54 0.24 20.13
CA THR A 191 12.66 1.62 20.61
C THR A 191 13.00 2.61 19.48
N ALA A 192 13.79 2.20 18.48
CA ALA A 192 14.06 3.02 17.31
C ALA A 192 12.78 3.29 16.49
N VAL A 193 11.96 2.26 16.27
CA VAL A 193 10.67 2.40 15.57
C VAL A 193 9.69 3.26 16.38
N LEU A 194 9.61 3.03 17.70
CA LEU A 194 8.80 3.87 18.58
C LEU A 194 9.27 5.33 18.57
N GLY A 195 10.58 5.55 18.62
CA GLY A 195 11.19 6.88 18.53
C GLY A 195 10.85 7.58 17.23
N LEU A 196 10.92 6.88 16.09
CA LEU A 196 10.54 7.42 14.79
C LEU A 196 9.04 7.75 14.72
N ALA A 197 8.19 6.88 15.27
CA ALA A 197 6.74 7.09 15.31
C ALA A 197 6.35 8.28 16.20
N VAL A 198 6.95 8.36 17.40
CA VAL A 198 6.77 9.49 18.33
C VAL A 198 7.28 10.78 17.70
N PHE A 199 8.46 10.77 17.07
CA PHE A 199 8.98 11.93 16.35
C PHE A 199 8.04 12.38 15.23
N TYR A 200 7.50 11.45 14.44
CA TYR A 200 6.53 11.74 13.39
C TYR A 200 5.23 12.35 13.97
N LEU A 201 4.70 11.78 15.06
CA LEU A 201 3.49 12.29 15.72
C LEU A 201 3.70 13.67 16.34
N ILE A 202 4.84 13.89 17.02
CA ILE A 202 5.20 15.20 17.58
C ILE A 202 5.36 16.22 16.46
N ARG A 203 6.08 15.89 15.38
CA ARG A 203 6.22 16.77 14.21
C ARG A 203 4.86 17.13 13.63
N ARG A 204 3.96 16.14 13.47
CA ARG A 204 2.60 16.36 12.97
C ARG A 204 1.79 17.26 13.91
N TRP A 205 1.92 17.07 15.22
CA TRP A 205 1.22 17.86 16.23
C TRP A 205 1.75 19.30 16.29
N LEU A 206 3.06 19.50 16.25
CA LEU A 206 3.70 20.82 16.24
C LEU A 206 3.31 21.63 14.99
N ILE A 207 3.27 21.01 13.81
CA ILE A 207 2.81 21.66 12.58
C ILE A 207 1.32 22.07 12.70
N ALA A 208 0.48 21.20 13.28
CA ALA A 208 -0.93 21.52 13.53
C ALA A 208 -1.09 22.69 14.54
N GLN A 209 -0.23 22.77 15.55
CA GLN A 209 -0.24 23.88 16.50
C GLN A 209 0.21 25.19 15.87
N GLN A 210 1.24 25.18 15.02
CA GLN A 210 1.71 26.38 14.31
C GLN A 210 0.62 26.96 13.40
N MET A 211 -0.17 26.10 12.73
CA MET A 211 -1.33 26.53 11.94
C MET A 211 -2.42 27.19 12.81
N CYS A 212 -2.65 26.68 14.03
CA CYS A 212 -3.59 27.28 14.98
C CYS A 212 -3.06 28.58 15.60
N ALA A 213 -1.77 28.66 15.91
CA ALA A 213 -1.14 29.83 16.52
C ALA A 213 -0.99 31.02 15.55
N ALA A 214 -0.70 30.75 14.27
CA ALA A 214 -0.63 31.76 13.21
C ALA A 214 -1.96 32.53 13.03
N SER A 215 -3.10 31.89 13.33
CA SER A 215 -4.42 32.55 13.30
C SER A 215 -4.70 33.45 14.51
N ARG A 216 -3.94 33.33 15.61
CA ARG A 216 -4.18 34.04 16.88
C ARG A 216 -3.31 35.30 17.06
N GLY A 217 -2.19 35.40 16.33
CA GLY A 217 -1.25 36.54 16.38
C GLY A 217 -1.63 37.77 15.54
N ARG A 218 -2.77 37.77 14.84
CA ARG A 218 -3.26 38.90 14.02
C ARG A 218 -4.38 39.71 14.68
N ARG A 219 -4.39 39.78 16.02
CA ARG A 219 -5.24 40.72 16.77
C ARG A 219 -4.33 41.68 17.53
N GLY A 220 -3.93 42.76 16.86
CA GLY A 220 -3.41 43.95 17.54
C GLY A 220 -4.47 44.48 18.52
N PRO A 221 -4.07 45.21 19.58
CA PRO A 221 -5.00 45.76 20.54
C PRO A 221 -5.82 46.87 19.88
N LEU A 222 -7.06 47.04 20.33
CA LEU A 222 -8.06 48.01 19.87
C LEU A 222 -8.85 47.60 18.62
N ARG A 223 -9.92 46.84 18.87
CA ARG A 223 -11.29 47.37 18.79
C ARG A 223 -12.23 46.42 19.52
N LEU A 224 -12.87 46.94 20.56
CA LEU A 224 -14.07 46.35 21.14
C LEU A 224 -15.12 46.30 20.04
N ALA A 225 -15.43 45.10 19.55
CA ALA A 225 -16.68 44.84 18.87
C ALA A 225 -17.10 43.42 19.22
N SER A 226 -18.17 43.36 19.99
CA SER A 226 -18.96 42.18 20.29
C SER A 226 -19.26 41.39 19.02
N SER A 227 -18.97 40.10 19.04
CA SER A 227 -19.91 39.09 18.56
C SER A 227 -19.37 37.70 18.87
N SER A 228 -20.17 37.02 19.67
CA SER A 228 -20.14 35.60 19.94
C SER A 228 -20.27 34.82 18.64
N ARG A 229 -19.20 34.11 18.25
CA ARG A 229 -19.18 32.77 17.60
C ARG A 229 -17.98 32.67 16.68
N CYS A 230 -16.90 32.14 17.23
CA CYS A 230 -15.90 31.42 16.43
C CYS A 230 -15.46 30.18 17.21
N ARG A 231 -16.45 29.41 17.69
CA ARG A 231 -16.28 27.99 17.98
C ARG A 231 -16.94 27.27 16.81
N ARG A 232 -16.23 26.31 16.23
CA ARG A 232 -16.60 25.44 15.10
C ARG A 232 -16.15 25.97 13.74
N GLN A 233 -14.90 25.64 13.39
CA GLN A 233 -14.62 25.04 12.08
C GLN A 233 -13.27 24.31 12.11
N CYS A 234 -13.36 23.00 12.29
CA CYS A 234 -12.30 22.04 11.99
C CYS A 234 -12.06 21.99 10.47
N PRO A 235 -10.83 21.76 9.98
CA PRO A 235 -10.59 21.49 8.58
C PRO A 235 -10.50 19.97 8.34
N TRP A 236 -11.62 19.27 8.45
CA TRP A 236 -11.79 17.95 7.83
C TRP A 236 -13.18 17.88 7.22
N ARG A 237 -13.29 18.40 5.99
CA ARG A 237 -14.29 18.10 4.95
C ARG A 237 -13.77 18.82 3.70
N LEU A 238 -13.06 18.12 2.82
CA LEU A 238 -13.62 17.46 1.63
C LEU A 238 -14.46 18.41 0.77
N VAL A 239 -13.86 18.78 -0.38
CA VAL A 239 -14.48 18.93 -1.71
C VAL A 239 -15.57 20.00 -1.91
N CYS A 240 -15.30 20.97 -2.78
CA CYS A 240 -16.29 21.54 -3.71
C CYS A 240 -15.57 22.03 -5.00
N PRO A 241 -15.81 21.40 -6.17
CA PRO A 241 -15.49 21.98 -7.47
C PRO A 241 -16.64 22.89 -7.93
N GLY A 242 -16.34 23.90 -8.76
CA GLY A 242 -17.35 24.63 -9.53
C GLY A 242 -17.38 26.14 -9.29
N ARG A 243 -16.63 26.88 -10.11
CA ARG A 243 -16.68 28.34 -10.22
C ARG A 243 -17.49 28.70 -11.46
N SER A 244 -18.66 29.32 -11.27
CA SER A 244 -19.31 30.11 -12.34
C SER A 244 -20.18 31.21 -11.72
N ASN A 245 -20.22 32.35 -12.41
CA ASN A 245 -21.03 33.55 -12.19
C ASN A 245 -20.64 34.51 -11.04
N GLY A 246 -19.76 35.45 -11.41
CA GLY A 246 -20.14 36.84 -11.65
C GLY A 246 -20.89 37.60 -10.55
N ARG A 247 -20.22 38.59 -9.96
CA ARG A 247 -20.56 40.03 -10.10
C ARG A 247 -19.58 40.89 -9.30
N SER A 248 -19.22 41.99 -9.94
CA SER A 248 -18.38 43.12 -9.59
C SER A 248 -18.53 43.66 -8.17
N CYS A 249 -17.42 44.12 -7.59
CA CYS A 249 -17.37 45.39 -6.85
C CYS A 249 -15.97 46.00 -7.04
N ALA A 250 -15.93 47.06 -7.85
CA ALA A 250 -14.80 47.94 -8.03
C ALA A 250 -14.66 48.87 -6.81
N ALA A 251 -13.43 49.17 -6.42
CA ALA A 251 -13.11 50.33 -5.58
C ALA A 251 -11.88 51.01 -6.18
N SER A 252 -12.13 52.22 -6.67
CA SER A 252 -11.25 53.14 -7.37
C SER A 252 -10.12 53.70 -6.50
N THR A 253 -8.93 53.80 -7.10
CA THR A 253 -7.79 54.60 -6.64
C THR A 253 -7.77 55.95 -7.36
N SER A 254 -7.75 57.07 -6.63
CA SER A 254 -7.20 58.37 -7.05
C SER A 254 -6.73 59.10 -5.78
N SER A 255 -5.43 59.14 -5.47
CA SER A 255 -4.42 60.12 -5.91
C SER A 255 -4.82 61.58 -5.64
N ALA A 256 -4.27 62.12 -4.55
CA ALA A 256 -4.05 63.55 -4.34
C ALA A 256 -2.58 63.84 -4.70
N GLY A 257 -2.36 64.88 -5.51
CA GLY A 257 -1.06 65.29 -6.03
C GLY A 257 -1.16 65.70 -7.49
#